data_AF-A0A7C5SL08-F1
#
_entry.id   AF-A0A7C5SL08-F1
#
_cell.length_a   1.000
_cell.length_b   1.000
_cell.length_c   1.000
_cell.angle_alpha   90.00
_cell.angle_beta   90.00
_cell.angle_gamma   90.00
#
_symmetry.space_group_name_H-M   'P 1'
#
loop_
_entity.id
_entity.type
_entity.pdbx_description
1 polymer ?
#
loop_
_entity_poly.entity_id
_entity_poly.type
_entity_poly.pdbx_seq_one_letter_code
_entity_poly.pdbx_strand_id
1 'polypeptide(L)'
;MPQLPGLCARADVIATINWTNTAGLGSIWRWLREHAMPADNPPMLFVDLSDPARRSGDDLLGALEELRLFPAVTLGLNLAEAERLGTLTGAVGVPIDPADRDALAGAAGVLRAATGLDAVLVHTHTAAAAADGSGSCAVATRFVERPAISTGAGDHFNGGFLAARLMGLSPDEALACGVDTATRFVRTGRRPTRAELIEELRTPVRRI
;
A
#
# COMPACT_ATOMS: atom_id res chain seq x y z
N MET A 1 10.33 24.39 -10.80
CA MET A 1 10.06 23.11 -11.50
C MET A 1 8.79 23.23 -12.34
N PRO A 2 8.83 23.90 -13.51
CA PRO A 2 7.62 24.23 -14.28
C PRO A 2 6.89 23.02 -14.89
N GLN A 3 7.49 21.82 -14.88
CA GLN A 3 6.92 20.62 -15.50
C GLN A 3 6.05 19.79 -14.55
N LEU A 4 6.20 19.96 -13.22
CA LEU A 4 5.57 19.09 -12.23
C LEU A 4 4.03 19.19 -12.22
N PRO A 5 3.40 20.38 -12.26
CA PRO A 5 1.94 20.47 -12.37
C PRO A 5 1.40 19.79 -13.64
N GLY A 6 2.13 19.94 -14.76
CA GLY A 6 1.77 19.27 -16.02
C GLY A 6 1.91 17.75 -15.97
N LEU A 7 2.81 17.21 -15.15
CA LEU A 7 2.91 15.77 -14.90
C LEU A 7 1.76 15.29 -14.01
N CYS A 8 1.46 16.01 -12.92
CA CYS A 8 0.35 15.70 -12.03
C CYS A 8 -1.00 15.69 -12.76
N ALA A 9 -1.23 16.65 -13.66
CA ALA A 9 -2.46 16.74 -14.45
C ALA A 9 -2.67 15.59 -15.45
N ARG A 10 -1.63 14.81 -15.77
CA ARG A 10 -1.73 13.65 -16.68
C ARG A 10 -1.56 12.32 -15.96
N ALA A 11 -1.33 12.34 -14.66
CA ALA A 11 -1.16 11.14 -13.86
C ALA A 11 -2.52 10.68 -13.36
N ASP A 12 -2.71 9.37 -13.27
CA ASP A 12 -3.83 8.79 -12.53
C ASP A 12 -3.48 8.59 -11.04
N VAL A 13 -2.19 8.35 -10.76
CA VAL A 13 -1.65 8.12 -9.41
C VAL A 13 -0.32 8.85 -9.23
N ILE A 14 -0.13 9.45 -8.06
CA ILE A 14 1.15 9.92 -7.56
C ILE A 14 1.54 9.03 -6.40
N ALA A 15 2.68 8.35 -6.48
CA ALA A 15 3.20 7.53 -5.39
C ALA A 15 4.30 8.28 -4.63
N THR A 16 4.11 8.46 -3.32
CA THR A 16 5.13 9.01 -2.42
C THR A 16 5.59 7.89 -1.49
N ILE A 17 6.81 7.42 -1.73
CA ILE A 17 7.42 6.29 -1.01
C ILE A 17 8.51 6.79 -0.07
N ASN A 18 8.96 5.94 0.87
CA ASN A 18 10.09 6.23 1.75
C ASN A 18 9.91 7.50 2.62
N TRP A 19 8.70 7.69 3.18
CA TRP A 19 8.40 8.88 3.99
C TRP A 19 9.40 9.13 5.11
N THR A 20 9.79 8.09 5.85
CA THR A 20 10.71 8.24 6.98
C THR A 20 12.08 8.76 6.59
N ASN A 21 12.58 8.31 5.43
CA ASN A 21 13.90 8.62 4.91
C ASN A 21 13.95 9.96 4.15
N THR A 22 12.79 10.58 3.90
CA THR A 22 12.70 11.85 3.16
C THR A 22 12.43 13.01 4.11
N ALA A 23 13.45 13.85 4.33
CA ALA A 23 13.30 15.06 5.13
C ALA A 23 12.27 16.01 4.51
N GLY A 24 11.34 16.52 5.32
CA GLY A 24 10.33 17.49 4.86
C GLY A 24 9.23 16.91 3.97
N LEU A 25 8.96 15.60 3.96
CA LEU A 25 7.92 15.06 3.07
C LEU A 25 6.52 15.66 3.31
N GLY A 26 6.19 16.03 4.55
CA GLY A 26 4.95 16.77 4.85
C GLY A 26 4.86 18.13 4.14
N SER A 27 5.96 18.90 4.06
CA SER A 27 5.94 20.17 3.33
C SER A 27 5.91 19.96 1.81
N ILE A 28 6.50 18.87 1.31
CA ILE A 28 6.37 18.47 -0.09
C ILE A 28 4.94 18.11 -0.43
N TRP A 29 4.24 17.35 0.41
CA TRP A 29 2.82 17.04 0.22
C TRP A 29 1.96 18.31 0.21
N ARG A 30 2.17 19.21 1.16
CA ARG A 30 1.47 20.50 1.18
C ARG A 30 1.70 21.29 -0.11
N TRP A 31 2.95 21.38 -0.55
CA TRP A 31 3.30 22.07 -1.79
C TRP A 31 2.64 21.40 -3.01
N LEU A 32 2.66 20.07 -3.09
CA LEU A 32 2.00 19.31 -4.16
C LEU A 32 0.50 19.62 -4.22
N ARG A 33 -0.18 19.59 -3.08
CA ARG A 33 -1.61 19.91 -2.97
C ARG A 33 -1.92 21.34 -3.41
N GLU A 34 -1.10 22.31 -2.99
CA GLU A 34 -1.37 23.74 -3.22
C GLU A 34 -0.93 24.25 -4.59
N HIS A 35 0.06 23.61 -5.22
CA HIS A 35 0.74 24.18 -6.40
C HIS A 35 0.83 23.24 -7.61
N ALA A 36 0.64 21.93 -7.43
CA ALA A 36 0.88 20.96 -8.51
C ALA A 36 -0.33 20.10 -8.86
N MET A 37 -1.14 19.70 -7.88
CA MET A 37 -2.33 18.91 -8.16
C MET A 37 -3.37 19.74 -8.91
N PRO A 38 -3.97 19.19 -9.98
CA PRO A 38 -5.07 19.86 -10.66
C PRO A 38 -6.30 19.92 -9.72
N ALA A 39 -7.09 20.98 -9.84
CA ALA A 39 -8.34 21.11 -9.09
C ALA A 39 -9.39 20.10 -9.58
N ASP A 40 -9.45 19.88 -10.89
CA ASP A 40 -10.37 18.95 -11.53
C ASP A 40 -9.68 17.60 -11.76
N ASN A 41 -10.35 16.51 -11.36
CA ASN A 41 -9.85 15.13 -11.48
C ASN A 41 -8.41 14.95 -10.95
N PRO A 42 -8.14 15.27 -9.67
CA PRO A 42 -6.83 15.07 -9.06
C PRO A 42 -6.43 13.59 -9.06
N PRO A 43 -5.15 13.27 -9.29
CA PRO A 43 -4.65 11.91 -9.18
C PRO A 43 -4.80 11.40 -7.75
N MET A 44 -5.01 10.09 -7.60
CA MET A 44 -4.95 9.43 -6.30
C MET A 44 -3.51 9.47 -5.75
N LEU A 45 -3.38 9.69 -4.45
CA LEU A 45 -2.09 9.63 -3.77
C LEU A 45 -1.91 8.22 -3.18
N PHE A 46 -0.83 7.54 -3.56
CA PHE A 46 -0.38 6.34 -2.87
C PHE A 46 0.77 6.68 -1.94
N VAL A 47 0.70 6.23 -0.68
CA VAL A 47 1.71 6.51 0.33
C VAL A 47 2.25 5.21 0.90
N ASP A 48 3.57 5.08 0.91
CA ASP A 48 4.28 4.06 1.67
C ASP A 48 5.17 4.78 2.71
N LEU A 49 4.94 4.47 3.98
CA LEU A 49 5.63 5.15 5.07
C LEU A 49 7.08 4.66 5.22
N SER A 50 7.35 3.40 4.89
CA SER A 50 8.64 2.70 5.06
C SER A 50 9.26 2.86 6.46
N ASP A 51 9.24 1.84 7.31
CA ASP A 51 9.95 1.80 8.61
C ASP A 51 9.68 3.03 9.52
N PRO A 52 8.41 3.27 9.92
CA PRO A 52 7.98 4.45 10.66
C PRO A 52 8.64 4.54 12.05
N ALA A 53 9.26 3.48 12.55
CA ALA A 53 9.99 3.46 13.82
C ALA A 53 11.12 4.51 13.88
N ARG A 54 11.59 5.00 12.72
CA ARG A 54 12.57 6.10 12.60
C ARG A 54 11.99 7.49 12.88
N ARG A 55 10.68 7.61 13.09
CA ARG A 55 9.96 8.87 13.34
C ARG A 55 9.12 8.76 14.61
N SER A 56 8.83 9.89 15.28
CA SER A 56 8.00 9.88 16.49
C SER A 56 6.54 9.49 16.19
N GLY A 57 5.75 9.19 17.23
CA GLY A 57 4.31 9.00 17.08
C GLY A 57 3.61 10.28 16.61
N ASP A 58 4.00 11.43 17.14
CA ASP A 58 3.46 12.74 16.76
C ASP A 58 3.76 13.08 15.29
N ASP A 59 4.96 12.74 14.79
CA ASP A 59 5.30 12.90 13.37
C ASP A 59 4.37 12.07 12.47
N LEU A 60 4.06 10.84 12.88
CA LEU A 60 3.16 9.97 12.12
C LEU A 60 1.73 10.51 12.14
N LEU A 61 1.24 10.98 13.30
CA LEU A 61 -0.10 11.56 13.41
C LEU A 61 -0.23 12.83 12.57
N GLY A 62 0.76 13.73 12.62
CA GLY A 62 0.80 14.93 11.78
C GLY A 62 0.89 14.60 10.29
N ALA A 63 1.61 13.54 9.90
CA ALA A 63 1.62 13.06 8.53
C ALA A 63 0.23 12.59 8.08
N LEU A 64 -0.50 11.84 8.91
CA LEU A 64 -1.86 11.41 8.61
C LEU A 64 -2.83 12.60 8.49
N GLU A 65 -2.67 13.63 9.31
CA GLU A 65 -3.46 14.88 9.18
C GLU A 65 -3.25 15.55 7.82
N GLU A 66 -2.01 15.67 7.35
CA GLU A 66 -1.73 16.23 6.02
C GLU A 66 -2.31 15.34 4.91
N LEU A 67 -2.23 14.01 5.04
CA LEU A 67 -2.76 13.09 4.05
C LEU A 67 -4.29 13.16 3.93
N ARG A 68 -5.02 13.39 5.03
CA ARG A 68 -6.49 13.58 5.01
C ARG A 68 -6.95 14.79 4.21
N LEU A 69 -6.06 15.73 3.90
CA LEU A 69 -6.36 16.90 3.08
C LEU A 69 -6.34 16.60 1.58
N PHE A 70 -5.88 15.41 1.19
CA PHE A 70 -5.93 14.96 -0.19
C PHE A 70 -7.29 14.33 -0.51
N PRO A 71 -7.75 14.44 -1.76
CA PRO A 71 -9.08 13.97 -2.17
C PRO A 71 -9.19 12.45 -2.23
N ALA A 72 -8.09 11.74 -2.46
CA ALA A 72 -8.04 10.28 -2.52
C ALA A 72 -6.66 9.77 -2.09
N VAL A 73 -6.59 9.00 -1.00
CA VAL A 73 -5.35 8.43 -0.46
C VAL A 73 -5.45 6.93 -0.21
N THR A 74 -4.48 6.19 -0.75
CA THR A 74 -4.22 4.79 -0.37
C THR A 74 -2.93 4.69 0.43
N LEU A 75 -3.01 4.18 1.65
CA LEU A 75 -1.88 3.98 2.54
C LEU A 75 -1.43 2.50 2.52
N GLY A 76 -0.21 2.24 2.07
CA GLY A 76 0.44 0.93 2.13
C GLY A 76 1.23 0.76 3.42
N LEU A 77 1.06 -0.41 4.06
CA LEU A 77 1.70 -0.78 5.33
C LEU A 77 2.18 -2.23 5.27
N ASN A 78 3.30 -2.51 5.90
CA ASN A 78 3.63 -3.86 6.36
C ASN A 78 2.98 -4.18 7.73
N LEU A 79 3.18 -5.40 8.24
CA LEU A 79 2.60 -5.82 9.53
C LEU A 79 3.04 -4.92 10.71
N ALA A 80 4.35 -4.65 10.84
CA ALA A 80 4.87 -3.86 11.95
C ALA A 80 4.37 -2.39 11.90
N GLU A 81 4.24 -1.85 10.69
CA GLU A 81 3.64 -0.55 10.42
C GLU A 81 2.16 -0.51 10.83
N ALA A 82 1.39 -1.53 10.44
CA ALA A 82 -0.02 -1.67 10.78
C ALA A 82 -0.25 -1.78 12.28
N GLU A 83 0.53 -2.61 12.98
CA GLU A 83 0.44 -2.77 14.44
C GLU A 83 0.82 -1.49 15.18
N ARG A 84 1.88 -0.81 14.75
CA ARG A 84 2.31 0.46 15.33
C ARG A 84 1.25 1.55 15.15
N LEU A 85 0.74 1.69 13.93
CA LEU A 85 -0.32 2.65 13.63
C LEU A 85 -1.60 2.33 14.42
N GLY A 86 -1.95 1.05 14.51
CA GLY A 86 -3.10 0.56 15.28
C GLY A 86 -2.97 0.87 16.77
N THR A 87 -1.77 0.71 17.34
CA THR A 87 -1.49 1.07 18.74
C THR A 87 -1.59 2.59 18.95
N LEU A 88 -0.97 3.38 18.07
CA LEU A 88 -0.95 4.85 18.16
C LEU A 88 -2.35 5.46 18.03
N THR A 89 -3.20 4.88 17.20
CA THR A 89 -4.59 5.33 17.00
C THR A 89 -5.57 4.69 17.99
N GLY A 90 -5.13 3.73 18.80
CA GLY A 90 -6.01 2.92 19.65
C GLY A 90 -6.96 1.99 18.89
N ALA A 91 -6.77 1.82 17.57
CA ALA A 91 -7.63 1.01 16.71
C ALA A 91 -7.37 -0.50 16.85
N VAL A 92 -6.16 -0.88 17.25
CA VAL A 92 -5.73 -2.28 17.38
C VAL A 92 -5.22 -2.49 18.81
N GLY A 93 -6.00 -3.24 19.60
CA GLY A 93 -5.68 -3.54 21.00
C GLY A 93 -4.95 -4.87 21.23
N VAL A 94 -4.82 -5.70 20.19
CA VAL A 94 -4.15 -7.00 20.23
C VAL A 94 -3.26 -7.19 18.98
N PRO A 95 -2.16 -7.94 19.06
CA PRO A 95 -1.32 -8.25 17.89
C PRO A 95 -2.15 -8.86 16.75
N ILE A 96 -1.80 -8.50 15.52
CA ILE A 96 -2.51 -8.98 14.33
C ILE A 96 -1.88 -10.32 13.95
N ASP A 97 -2.65 -11.41 13.93
CA ASP A 97 -2.16 -12.69 13.40
C ASP A 97 -2.03 -12.59 11.87
N PRO A 98 -0.81 -12.61 11.30
CA PRO A 98 -0.64 -12.47 9.86
C PRO A 98 -1.06 -13.70 9.06
N ALA A 99 -1.28 -14.85 9.71
CA ALA A 99 -1.77 -16.08 9.07
C ALA A 99 -3.30 -16.13 9.03
N ASP A 100 -3.99 -15.41 9.92
CA ASP A 100 -5.44 -15.27 9.91
C ASP A 100 -5.87 -14.14 8.97
N ARG A 101 -6.42 -14.53 7.81
CA ARG A 101 -6.87 -13.60 6.77
C ARG A 101 -8.05 -12.73 7.22
N ASP A 102 -8.93 -13.26 8.06
CA ASP A 102 -10.09 -12.51 8.53
C ASP A 102 -9.64 -11.47 9.57
N ALA A 103 -8.71 -11.84 10.45
CA ALA A 103 -8.06 -10.89 11.35
C ALA A 103 -7.33 -9.78 10.59
N LEU A 104 -6.58 -10.12 9.54
CA LEU A 104 -5.85 -9.14 8.73
C LEU A 104 -6.78 -8.21 7.94
N ALA A 105 -7.86 -8.73 7.35
CA ALA A 105 -8.89 -7.93 6.69
C ALA A 105 -9.61 -7.00 7.69
N GLY A 106 -9.91 -7.50 8.89
CA GLY A 106 -10.46 -6.70 9.99
C GLY A 106 -9.52 -5.56 10.39
N ALA A 107 -8.22 -5.86 10.54
CA ALA A 107 -7.19 -4.88 10.85
C ALA A 107 -7.10 -3.77 9.81
N ALA A 108 -7.08 -4.10 8.52
CA ALA A 108 -7.11 -3.10 7.45
C ALA A 108 -8.35 -2.19 7.54
N GLY A 109 -9.52 -2.77 7.83
CA GLY A 109 -10.77 -2.03 8.01
C GLY A 109 -10.73 -1.03 9.17
N VAL A 110 -10.29 -1.47 10.36
CA VAL A 110 -10.20 -0.59 11.53
C VAL A 110 -9.14 0.50 11.35
N LEU A 111 -8.01 0.18 10.71
CA LEU A 111 -6.96 1.16 10.40
C LEU A 111 -7.45 2.20 9.40
N ARG A 112 -8.19 1.80 8.36
CA ARG A 112 -8.84 2.75 7.43
C ARG A 112 -9.77 3.70 8.18
N ALA A 113 -10.63 3.16 9.05
CA ALA A 113 -11.54 3.98 9.84
C ALA A 113 -10.80 4.96 10.77
N ALA A 114 -9.76 4.50 11.46
CA ALA A 114 -8.99 5.32 12.39
C ALA A 114 -8.12 6.38 11.69
N THR A 115 -7.58 6.07 10.52
CA THR A 115 -6.82 7.02 9.72
C THR A 115 -7.71 8.00 8.96
N GLY A 116 -8.96 7.64 8.66
CA GLY A 116 -9.86 8.48 7.85
C GLY A 116 -9.43 8.62 6.39
N LEU A 117 -8.58 7.72 5.90
CA LEU A 117 -8.10 7.69 4.51
C LEU A 117 -9.02 6.81 3.64
N ASP A 118 -8.93 6.97 2.32
CA ASP A 118 -9.82 6.28 1.38
C ASP A 118 -9.57 4.79 1.31
N ALA A 119 -8.32 4.36 1.41
CA ALA A 119 -7.95 2.95 1.45
C ALA A 119 -6.70 2.69 2.29
N VAL A 120 -6.65 1.49 2.88
CA VAL A 120 -5.47 0.96 3.59
C VAL A 120 -5.15 -0.42 3.04
N LEU A 121 -3.87 -0.65 2.74
CA LEU A 121 -3.32 -1.94 2.34
C LEU A 121 -2.36 -2.41 3.43
N VAL A 122 -2.49 -3.67 3.84
CA VAL A 122 -1.58 -4.31 4.78
C VAL A 122 -1.00 -5.54 4.12
N HIS A 123 0.32 -5.60 3.93
CA HIS A 123 0.98 -6.76 3.38
C HIS A 123 1.88 -7.46 4.41
N THR A 124 1.85 -8.78 4.42
CA THR A 124 2.68 -9.63 5.28
C THR A 124 3.40 -10.68 4.41
N HIS A 125 4.19 -11.54 5.05
CA HIS A 125 4.82 -12.66 4.34
C HIS A 125 3.83 -13.80 4.01
N THR A 126 2.67 -13.85 4.66
CA THR A 126 1.69 -14.95 4.59
C THR A 126 0.35 -14.54 3.96
N ALA A 127 0.02 -13.26 4.00
CA ALA A 127 -1.22 -12.72 3.44
C ALA A 127 -1.07 -11.23 3.09
N ALA A 128 -2.02 -10.72 2.32
CA ALA A 128 -2.21 -9.30 2.11
C ALA A 128 -3.69 -8.95 2.23
N ALA A 129 -3.99 -7.78 2.78
CA ALA A 129 -5.34 -7.28 2.97
C ALA A 129 -5.47 -5.85 2.45
N ALA A 130 -6.70 -5.52 2.07
CA ALA A 130 -7.08 -4.18 1.65
C ALA A 130 -8.42 -3.83 2.30
N ALA A 131 -8.58 -2.57 2.65
CA ALA A 131 -9.86 -2.00 3.00
C ALA A 131 -10.08 -0.69 2.24
N ASP A 132 -11.26 -0.51 1.67
CA ASP A 132 -11.71 0.74 1.05
C ASP A 132 -13.19 1.01 1.37
N GLY A 133 -13.84 1.94 0.65
CA GLY A 133 -15.25 2.27 0.86
C GLY A 133 -16.23 1.11 0.58
N SER A 134 -15.79 0.05 -0.09
CA SER A 134 -16.61 -1.13 -0.41
C SER A 134 -16.54 -2.23 0.66
N GLY A 135 -15.57 -2.18 1.57
CA GLY A 135 -15.35 -3.19 2.61
C GLY A 135 -13.89 -3.56 2.75
N SER A 136 -13.62 -4.71 3.37
CA SER A 136 -12.28 -5.28 3.51
C SER A 136 -12.19 -6.70 2.95
N CYS A 137 -11.02 -7.06 2.46
CA CYS A 137 -10.72 -8.38 1.90
C CYS A 137 -9.26 -8.74 2.17
N ALA A 138 -8.96 -10.05 2.10
CA ALA A 138 -7.60 -10.56 2.23
C ALA A 138 -7.35 -11.78 1.35
N VAL A 139 -6.14 -11.87 0.81
CA VAL A 139 -5.65 -12.98 0.00
C VAL A 139 -4.41 -13.59 0.65
N ALA A 140 -4.20 -14.90 0.46
CA ALA A 140 -2.98 -15.56 0.90
C ALA A 140 -1.82 -15.20 -0.02
N THR A 141 -0.61 -15.09 0.52
CA THR A 141 0.61 -15.03 -0.29
C THR A 141 1.06 -16.43 -0.69
N ARG A 142 1.91 -16.50 -1.72
CA ARG A 142 2.62 -17.73 -2.07
C ARG A 142 3.99 -17.69 -1.40
N PHE A 143 4.21 -18.62 -0.47
CA PHE A 143 5.51 -18.77 0.19
C PHE A 143 6.59 -19.15 -0.83
N VAL A 144 7.72 -18.44 -0.77
CA VAL A 144 8.91 -18.72 -1.60
C VAL A 144 9.98 -19.31 -0.69
N GLU A 145 10.13 -20.64 -0.74
CA GLU A 145 11.07 -21.37 0.13
C GLU A 145 12.53 -20.92 -0.04
N ARG A 146 12.92 -20.58 -1.28
CA ARG A 146 14.29 -20.18 -1.61
C ARG A 146 14.26 -18.84 -2.35
N PRO A 147 14.15 -17.71 -1.62
CA PRO A 147 14.09 -16.39 -2.25
C PRO A 147 15.42 -16.06 -2.92
N ALA A 148 15.36 -15.57 -4.16
CA ALA A 148 16.51 -14.99 -4.84
C ALA A 148 16.84 -13.60 -4.29
N ILE A 149 15.80 -12.84 -3.90
CA ILE A 149 15.89 -11.51 -3.28
C ILE A 149 14.67 -11.29 -2.38
N SER A 150 14.82 -10.56 -1.27
CA SER A 150 13.71 -10.17 -0.40
C SER A 150 13.52 -8.66 -0.31
N THR A 151 14.60 -7.89 -0.46
CA THR A 151 14.54 -6.42 -0.50
C THR A 151 13.73 -5.92 -1.70
N GLY A 152 12.78 -5.02 -1.44
CA GLY A 152 11.90 -4.46 -2.47
C GLY A 152 10.64 -5.29 -2.75
N ALA A 153 10.37 -6.37 -2.00
CA ALA A 153 9.14 -7.15 -2.16
C ALA A 153 7.87 -6.30 -1.96
N GLY A 154 7.87 -5.40 -0.96
CA GLY A 154 6.78 -4.47 -0.70
C GLY A 154 6.52 -3.51 -1.87
N ASP A 155 7.58 -2.93 -2.46
CA ASP A 155 7.46 -2.06 -3.63
C ASP A 155 6.81 -2.78 -4.83
N HIS A 156 7.19 -4.03 -5.06
CA HIS A 156 6.62 -4.85 -6.13
C HIS A 156 5.18 -5.24 -5.84
N PHE A 157 4.85 -5.53 -4.58
CA PHE A 157 3.48 -5.73 -4.14
C PHE A 157 2.63 -4.48 -4.41
N ASN A 158 3.06 -3.32 -3.90
CA ASN A 158 2.37 -2.04 -4.05
C ASN A 158 2.18 -1.68 -5.53
N GLY A 159 3.22 -1.83 -6.35
CA GLY A 159 3.16 -1.57 -7.79
C GLY A 159 2.20 -2.49 -8.53
N GLY A 160 2.21 -3.79 -8.21
CA GLY A 160 1.28 -4.76 -8.80
C GLY A 160 -0.17 -4.50 -8.41
N PHE A 161 -0.41 -4.17 -7.15
CA PHE A 161 -1.74 -3.79 -6.64
C PHE A 161 -2.27 -2.53 -7.33
N LEU A 162 -1.47 -1.46 -7.36
CA LEU A 162 -1.87 -0.18 -7.95
C LEU A 162 -2.17 -0.33 -9.45
N ALA A 163 -1.32 -1.05 -10.19
CA ALA A 163 -1.55 -1.31 -11.61
C ALA A 163 -2.89 -2.04 -11.84
N ALA A 164 -3.24 -3.00 -11.00
CA ALA A 164 -4.51 -3.72 -11.08
C ALA A 164 -5.71 -2.82 -10.76
N ARG A 165 -5.62 -1.97 -9.71
CA ARG A 165 -6.69 -1.01 -9.38
C ARG A 165 -6.92 0.00 -10.51
N LEU A 166 -5.86 0.48 -11.14
CA LEU A 166 -5.95 1.38 -12.31
C LEU A 166 -6.60 0.71 -13.53
N MET A 167 -6.52 -0.62 -13.64
CA MET A 167 -7.22 -1.40 -14.68
C MET A 167 -8.69 -1.68 -14.33
N GLY A 168 -9.18 -1.21 -13.18
CA GLY A 168 -10.56 -1.39 -12.74
C GLY A 168 -10.85 -2.74 -12.06
N LEU A 169 -9.81 -3.50 -11.68
CA LEU A 169 -9.98 -4.75 -10.95
C LEU A 169 -10.47 -4.49 -9.51
N SER A 170 -11.21 -5.45 -8.95
CA SER A 170 -11.71 -5.37 -7.58
C SER A 170 -10.54 -5.38 -6.56
N PRO A 171 -10.76 -4.96 -5.30
CA PRO A 171 -9.71 -4.99 -4.28
C PRO A 171 -9.05 -6.36 -4.09
N ASP A 172 -9.83 -7.45 -4.10
CA ASP A 172 -9.32 -8.83 -3.95
C ASP A 172 -8.51 -9.30 -5.17
N GLU A 173 -8.96 -8.97 -6.39
CA GLU A 173 -8.21 -9.23 -7.62
C GLU A 173 -6.89 -8.43 -7.66
N ALA A 174 -6.93 -7.17 -7.21
CA ALA A 174 -5.75 -6.33 -7.13
C ALA A 174 -4.75 -6.83 -6.09
N LEU A 175 -5.23 -7.31 -4.94
CA LEU A 175 -4.38 -7.97 -3.94
C LEU A 175 -3.69 -9.20 -4.54
N ALA A 176 -4.42 -10.05 -5.28
CA ALA A 176 -3.83 -11.20 -5.94
C ALA A 176 -2.74 -10.79 -6.94
N CYS A 177 -2.97 -9.74 -7.73
CA CYS A 177 -1.97 -9.19 -8.65
C CYS A 177 -0.73 -8.67 -7.93
N GLY A 178 -0.90 -7.93 -6.82
CA GLY A 178 0.19 -7.45 -5.98
C GLY A 178 1.02 -8.61 -5.41
N VAL A 179 0.34 -9.59 -4.81
CA VAL A 179 0.97 -10.80 -4.25
C VAL A 179 1.77 -11.55 -5.29
N ASP A 180 1.19 -11.89 -6.43
CA ASP A 180 1.87 -12.69 -7.45
C ASP A 180 3.04 -11.91 -8.09
N THR A 181 2.91 -10.57 -8.19
CA THR A 181 4.01 -9.69 -8.62
C THR A 181 5.19 -9.77 -7.66
N ALA A 182 4.94 -9.64 -6.35
CA ALA A 182 5.96 -9.72 -5.32
C ALA A 182 6.56 -11.13 -5.21
N THR A 183 5.74 -12.18 -5.19
CA THR A 183 6.19 -13.58 -5.15
C THR A 183 7.13 -13.88 -6.32
N ARG A 184 6.77 -13.48 -7.55
CA ARG A 184 7.62 -13.72 -8.72
C ARG A 184 8.93 -12.94 -8.64
N PHE A 185 8.89 -11.69 -8.20
CA PHE A 185 10.09 -10.90 -7.98
C PHE A 185 11.01 -11.56 -6.94
N VAL A 186 10.46 -11.97 -5.80
CA VAL A 186 11.20 -12.64 -4.72
C VAL A 186 11.82 -13.97 -5.20
N ARG A 187 11.06 -14.75 -5.99
CA ARG A 187 11.51 -16.04 -6.54
C ARG A 187 12.60 -15.90 -7.61
N THR A 188 12.57 -14.84 -8.41
CA THR A 188 13.38 -14.75 -9.65
C THR A 188 14.40 -13.61 -9.68
N GLY A 189 14.31 -12.64 -8.77
CA GLY A 189 15.09 -11.41 -8.79
C GLY A 189 14.73 -10.45 -9.93
N ARG A 190 13.67 -10.73 -10.69
CA ARG A 190 13.29 -9.98 -11.90
C ARG A 190 11.84 -9.53 -11.82
N ARG A 191 11.56 -8.36 -12.40
CA ARG A 191 10.19 -7.83 -12.54
C ARG A 191 9.40 -8.73 -13.48
N PRO A 192 8.16 -9.12 -13.14
CA PRO A 192 7.35 -9.94 -14.02
C PRO A 192 6.87 -9.14 -15.23
N THR A 193 6.79 -9.80 -16.37
CA THR A 193 6.01 -9.31 -17.53
C THR A 193 4.53 -9.55 -17.29
N ARG A 194 3.67 -8.84 -18.02
CA ARG A 194 2.21 -9.04 -17.97
C ARG A 194 1.80 -10.49 -18.28
N ALA A 195 2.44 -11.12 -19.26
CA ALA A 195 2.12 -12.50 -19.65
C ALA A 195 2.43 -13.49 -18.52
N GLU A 196 3.58 -13.32 -17.87
CA GLU A 196 3.99 -14.15 -16.75
C GLU A 196 3.08 -13.97 -15.51
N LEU A 197 2.60 -12.75 -15.26
CA LEU A 197 1.66 -12.50 -14.17
C LEU A 197 0.30 -13.18 -14.42
N ILE A 198 -0.20 -13.13 -15.66
CA ILE A 198 -1.44 -13.81 -16.05
C ILE A 198 -1.32 -15.33 -15.87
N GLU A 199 -0.15 -15.91 -16.19
CA GLU A 199 0.11 -17.33 -15.99
C GLU A 199 0.11 -17.71 -14.50
N GLU A 200 0.74 -16.89 -13.64
CA GLU A 200 0.77 -17.13 -12.19
C GLU A 200 -0.64 -17.07 -11.59
N LEU A 201 -1.45 -16.07 -11.97
CA LEU A 201 -2.82 -15.90 -11.47
C LEU A 201 -3.75 -17.08 -11.84
N ARG A 202 -3.48 -17.76 -12.96
CA ARG A 202 -4.20 -18.98 -13.37
C ARG A 202 -3.76 -20.23 -12.60
N THR A 203 -2.62 -20.16 -11.92
CA THR A 203 -2.07 -21.29 -11.17
C THR A 203 -2.66 -21.31 -9.76
N PRO A 204 -3.33 -22.39 -9.32
CA PRO A 204 -3.92 -22.46 -7.99
C PRO A 204 -2.88 -22.22 -6.88
N VAL A 205 -3.26 -21.48 -5.84
CA VAL A 205 -2.43 -21.34 -4.63
C VAL A 205 -2.41 -22.69 -3.92
N ARG A 206 -1.24 -23.33 -3.84
CA ARG A 206 -1.08 -24.56 -3.05
C ARG A 206 -1.27 -24.19 -1.58
N ARG A 207 -2.29 -24.77 -0.92
CA ARG A 207 -2.41 -24.71 0.54
C ARG A 207 -1.23 -25.50 1.12
N ILE A 208 -0.43 -24.84 1.96
CA ILE A 208 0.56 -25.49 2.83
C ILE A 208 -0.19 -25.94 4.08
#